data_AF-A0A365YW45-F1
#
_entry.id   AF-A0A365YW45-F1
#
_cell.length_a   1.000
_cell.length_b   1.000
_cell.length_c   1.000
_cell.angle_alpha   90.00
_cell.angle_beta   90.00
_cell.angle_gamma   90.00
#
_symmetry.space_group_name_H-M   'P 1'
#
loop_
_entity.id
_entity.type
_entity.pdbx_description
1 polymer ?
#
loop_
_entity_poly.entity_id
_entity_poly.type
_entity_poly.pdbx_seq_one_letter_code
_entity_poly.pdbx_strand_id
1 'polypeptide(L)'
;MSRSDAEAWAAHWTESMARTARAEIDHETERIRFSDCVGRNDEVADDGRFPLMYSVRANIAPERRAEAVRNIRDALAEQGLVIQGYRSDPSMNPANAVGAWHPEDHPTITAEDSGDDQLLLIADTPCLLPPGVEQQQL
;
A
#
# COMPACT_ATOMS: atom_id res chain seq x y z
N MET A 1 -9.55 8.40 11.25
CA MET A 1 -8.08 8.62 11.17
C MET A 1 -7.86 9.98 10.53
N SER A 2 -6.93 10.82 11.01
CA SER A 2 -6.62 12.11 10.35
C SER A 2 -5.73 11.89 9.12
N ARG A 3 -5.55 12.91 8.26
CA ARG A 3 -4.65 12.80 7.08
C ARG A 3 -3.20 12.51 7.47
N SER A 4 -2.70 13.17 8.52
CA SER A 4 -1.35 12.93 9.04
C SER A 4 -1.20 11.54 9.64
N ASP A 5 -2.23 11.03 10.33
CA ASP A 5 -2.21 9.67 10.86
C ASP A 5 -2.20 8.63 9.73
N ALA A 6 -2.95 8.88 8.65
CA ALA A 6 -2.98 8.02 7.47
C ALA A 6 -1.63 7.98 6.76
N GLU A 7 -0.98 9.13 6.61
CA GLU A 7 0.36 9.21 6.04
C GLU A 7 1.40 8.47 6.89
N ALA A 8 1.40 8.68 8.21
CA ALA A 8 2.31 8.00 9.12
C ALA A 8 2.08 6.47 9.14
N TRP A 9 0.81 6.04 9.08
CA TRP A 9 0.44 4.63 8.94
C TRP A 9 0.96 4.05 7.62
N ALA A 10 0.81 4.76 6.51
CA ALA A 10 1.24 4.30 5.20
C ALA A 10 2.77 4.21 5.07
N ALA A 11 3.49 5.21 5.60
CA ALA A 11 4.94 5.21 5.70
C ALA A 11 5.43 4.01 6.54
N HIS A 12 4.79 3.75 7.69
CA HIS A 12 5.13 2.60 8.53
C HIS A 12 5.06 1.26 7.77
N TRP A 13 4.01 1.05 6.98
CA TRP A 13 3.83 -0.19 6.21
C TRP A 13 4.84 -0.33 5.08
N THR A 14 5.08 0.72 4.31
CA THR A 14 6.06 0.69 3.22
C THR A 14 7.48 0.50 3.74
N GLU A 15 7.85 1.15 4.85
CA GLU A 15 9.11 0.89 5.54
C GLU A 15 9.22 -0.55 6.09
N SER A 16 8.13 -1.09 6.64
CA SER A 16 8.08 -2.47 7.10
C SER A 16 8.37 -3.46 5.96
N MET A 17 7.73 -3.26 4.79
CA MET A 17 8.00 -4.06 3.61
C MET A 17 9.45 -3.93 3.12
N ALA A 18 9.99 -2.72 3.05
CA ALA A 18 11.37 -2.47 2.63
C ALA A 18 12.38 -3.17 3.57
N ARG A 19 12.18 -3.06 4.89
CA ARG A 19 13.01 -3.76 5.89
C ARG A 19 12.94 -5.28 5.72
N THR A 20 11.76 -5.83 5.51
CA THR A 20 11.56 -7.28 5.26
C THR A 20 12.26 -7.74 3.98
N ALA A 21 12.21 -6.93 2.92
CA ALA A 21 12.92 -7.18 1.67
C ALA A 21 14.46 -6.98 1.78
N ARG A 22 14.93 -6.30 2.84
CA ARG A 22 16.29 -5.74 2.92
C ARG A 22 16.60 -4.91 1.67
N ALA A 23 15.67 -4.03 1.33
CA ALA A 23 15.73 -3.07 0.25
C ALA A 23 15.87 -1.65 0.84
N GLU A 24 16.49 -0.75 0.09
CA GLU A 24 16.70 0.64 0.51
C GLU A 24 15.62 1.54 -0.09
N ILE A 25 14.88 2.28 0.72
CA ILE A 25 13.85 3.21 0.23
C ILE A 25 14.52 4.39 -0.48
N ASP A 26 14.04 4.69 -1.68
CA ASP A 26 14.33 5.93 -2.39
C ASP A 26 13.28 6.98 -2.04
N HIS A 27 13.58 7.80 -1.03
CA HIS A 27 12.65 8.82 -0.53
C HIS A 27 12.32 9.90 -1.57
N GLU A 28 13.12 10.08 -2.64
CA GLU A 28 12.78 11.03 -3.71
C GLU A 28 11.60 10.57 -4.56
N THR A 29 11.30 9.26 -4.51
CA THR A 29 10.19 8.65 -5.24
C THR A 29 8.89 8.65 -4.46
N GLU A 30 8.87 9.17 -3.23
CA GLU A 30 7.68 9.23 -2.40
C GLU A 30 6.57 10.03 -3.09
N ARG A 31 5.38 9.42 -3.14
CA ARG A 31 4.16 10.02 -3.67
C ARG A 31 3.03 9.81 -2.69
N ILE A 32 2.45 10.92 -2.25
CA ILE A 32 1.31 10.98 -1.36
C ILE A 32 0.16 11.61 -2.12
N ARG A 33 -0.97 10.92 -2.22
CA ARG A 33 -2.17 11.42 -2.88
C ARG A 33 -3.38 11.24 -1.97
N PHE A 34 -4.01 12.36 -1.64
CA PHE A 34 -5.37 12.41 -1.13
C PHE A 34 -6.33 12.76 -2.27
N SER A 35 -7.53 12.20 -2.24
CA SER A 35 -8.59 12.54 -3.20
C SER A 35 -9.94 12.63 -2.49
N ASP A 36 -10.98 12.89 -3.28
CA ASP A 36 -12.34 12.80 -2.80
C ASP A 36 -12.81 11.34 -2.77
N CYS A 37 -13.67 11.01 -1.83
CA CYS A 37 -14.39 9.77 -1.81
C CYS A 37 -15.59 9.85 -2.73
N VAL A 38 -15.58 9.04 -3.78
CA VAL A 38 -16.66 8.99 -4.76
C VAL A 38 -17.52 7.75 -4.52
N GLY A 39 -18.81 7.96 -4.33
CA GLY A 39 -19.83 6.93 -4.18
C GLY A 39 -20.13 6.20 -5.49
N ARG A 40 -21.02 5.20 -5.42
CA ARG A 40 -21.33 4.34 -6.57
C ARG A 40 -22.00 5.10 -7.72
N ASN A 41 -22.72 6.19 -7.44
CA ASN A 41 -23.40 7.01 -8.45
C ASN A 41 -22.74 8.39 -8.61
N ASP A 42 -21.41 8.44 -8.49
CA ASP A 42 -20.60 9.65 -8.58
C ASP A 42 -20.89 10.68 -7.48
N GLU A 43 -21.43 10.23 -6.33
CA GLU A 43 -21.70 11.12 -5.20
C GLU A 43 -20.42 11.49 -4.46
N VAL A 44 -20.25 12.76 -4.10
CA VAL A 44 -19.14 13.24 -3.27
C VAL A 44 -19.73 13.91 -2.03
N ALA A 45 -19.29 13.46 -0.85
CA ALA A 45 -19.69 14.07 0.43
C ALA A 45 -18.77 15.25 0.78
N ASP A 46 -19.35 16.28 1.40
CA ASP A 46 -18.61 17.46 1.87
C ASP A 46 -18.13 17.32 3.33
N ASP A 47 -18.23 16.12 3.90
CA ASP A 47 -17.79 15.82 5.28
C ASP A 47 -16.27 15.60 5.41
N GLY A 48 -15.52 15.91 4.36
CA GLY A 48 -14.05 15.89 4.38
C GLY A 48 -13.44 14.50 4.43
N ARG A 49 -14.23 13.43 4.23
CA ARG A 49 -13.71 12.07 4.07
C ARG A 49 -12.73 11.99 2.91
N PHE A 50 -11.73 11.14 3.03
CA PHE A 50 -10.65 11.01 2.06
C PHE A 50 -10.12 9.56 2.02
N PRO A 51 -9.71 9.04 0.86
CA PRO A 51 -8.74 7.97 0.80
C PRO A 51 -7.31 8.54 0.70
N LEU A 52 -6.34 7.70 1.02
CA LEU A 52 -4.93 7.93 0.79
C LEU A 52 -4.42 6.84 -0.15
N MET A 53 -3.64 7.26 -1.16
CA MET A 53 -2.69 6.41 -1.87
C MET A 53 -1.28 6.93 -1.56
N TYR A 54 -0.50 6.12 -0.88
CA TYR A 54 0.92 6.36 -0.63
C TYR A 54 1.73 5.36 -1.43
N SER A 55 2.76 5.82 -2.15
CA SER A 55 3.71 4.92 -2.80
C SER A 55 5.14 5.42 -2.73
N VAL A 56 6.07 4.47 -2.70
CA VAL A 56 7.51 4.73 -2.70
C VAL A 56 8.22 3.56 -3.37
N ARG A 57 9.40 3.80 -3.93
CA ARG A 57 10.24 2.76 -4.49
C ARG A 57 11.34 2.35 -3.52
N ALA A 58 11.70 1.08 -3.56
CA ALA A 58 12.81 0.54 -2.80
C ALA A 58 13.80 -0.18 -3.72
N ASN A 59 15.07 0.20 -3.66
CA ASN A 59 16.15 -0.35 -4.45
C ASN A 59 16.49 -1.77 -3.98
N ILE A 60 16.53 -2.71 -4.93
CA ILE A 60 16.86 -4.10 -4.68
C ILE A 60 17.46 -4.78 -5.93
N ALA A 61 18.47 -5.61 -5.73
CA ALA A 61 19.06 -6.37 -6.81
C ALA A 61 18.02 -7.28 -7.52
N PRO A 62 17.99 -7.34 -8.86
CA PRO A 62 16.95 -8.05 -9.62
C PRO A 62 16.78 -9.51 -9.19
N GLU A 63 17.87 -10.21 -8.91
CA GLU A 63 17.91 -11.61 -8.48
C GLU A 63 17.30 -11.86 -7.09
N ARG A 64 17.16 -10.81 -6.28
CA ARG A 64 16.59 -10.90 -4.92
C ARG A 64 15.08 -10.62 -4.89
N ARG A 65 14.48 -10.10 -5.97
CA ARG A 65 13.08 -9.65 -5.99
C ARG A 65 12.07 -10.76 -5.66
N ALA A 66 12.25 -11.94 -6.23
CA ALA A 66 11.38 -13.09 -5.96
C ALA A 66 11.44 -13.55 -4.49
N GLU A 67 12.61 -13.47 -3.86
CA GLU A 67 12.77 -13.75 -2.43
C GLU A 67 12.13 -12.65 -1.58
N ALA A 68 12.38 -11.39 -1.93
CA ALA A 68 11.83 -10.25 -1.21
C ALA A 68 10.29 -10.25 -1.18
N VAL A 69 9.63 -10.44 -2.33
CA VAL A 69 8.16 -10.47 -2.41
C VAL A 69 7.59 -11.64 -1.61
N ARG A 70 8.25 -12.81 -1.60
CA ARG A 70 7.86 -13.94 -0.76
C ARG A 70 8.02 -13.65 0.73
N ASN A 71 9.12 -13.04 1.15
CA ASN A 71 9.33 -12.66 2.54
C ASN A 71 8.32 -11.60 2.99
N ILE A 72 7.99 -10.63 2.13
CA ILE A 72 6.93 -9.65 2.38
C ILE A 72 5.59 -10.38 2.57
N ARG A 73 5.20 -11.26 1.65
CA ARG A 73 3.97 -12.05 1.77
C ARG A 73 3.87 -12.75 3.12
N ASP A 74 4.92 -13.44 3.51
CA ASP A 74 4.93 -14.22 4.76
C ASP A 74 4.81 -13.30 5.98
N ALA A 75 5.55 -12.18 6.00
CA ALA A 75 5.47 -11.19 7.07
C ALA A 75 4.08 -10.52 7.16
N LEU A 76 3.45 -10.18 6.03
CA LEU A 76 2.09 -9.60 6.01
C LEU A 76 1.07 -10.60 6.58
N ALA A 77 1.18 -11.87 6.23
CA ALA A 77 0.32 -12.92 6.77
C ALA A 77 0.53 -13.14 8.28
N GLU A 78 1.78 -13.14 8.75
CA GLU A 78 2.11 -13.21 10.18
C GLU A 78 1.58 -12.00 10.97
N GLN A 79 1.48 -10.84 10.33
CA GLN A 79 0.90 -9.62 10.90
C GLN A 79 -0.64 -9.59 10.82
N GLY A 80 -1.28 -10.66 10.35
CA GLY A 80 -2.74 -10.81 10.34
C GLY A 80 -3.42 -10.24 9.10
N LEU A 81 -2.68 -9.79 8.09
CA LEU A 81 -3.26 -9.38 6.82
C LEU A 81 -3.64 -10.60 5.98
N VAL A 82 -4.72 -10.46 5.23
CA VAL A 82 -5.19 -11.49 4.30
C VAL A 82 -4.54 -11.26 2.94
N ILE A 83 -3.81 -12.25 2.45
CA ILE A 83 -3.19 -12.20 1.12
C ILE A 83 -4.28 -12.29 0.05
N GLN A 84 -4.40 -11.26 -0.79
CA GLN A 84 -5.34 -11.21 -1.91
C GLN A 84 -4.76 -11.84 -3.17
N GLY A 85 -3.46 -11.69 -3.36
CA GLY A 85 -2.75 -12.19 -4.54
C GLY A 85 -1.26 -12.29 -4.28
N TYR A 86 -0.64 -13.29 -4.89
CA TYR A 86 0.81 -13.49 -4.88
C TYR A 86 1.25 -14.05 -6.23
N ARG A 87 2.34 -13.52 -6.77
CA ARG A 87 2.97 -13.96 -8.01
C ARG A 87 4.48 -13.92 -7.88
N SER A 88 5.14 -14.92 -8.47
CA SER A 88 6.59 -15.02 -8.63
C SER A 88 6.84 -15.85 -9.88
N ASP A 89 6.54 -15.27 -11.04
CA ASP A 89 6.61 -15.91 -12.36
C ASP A 89 7.39 -15.01 -13.34
N PRO A 90 8.61 -15.40 -13.75
CA PRO A 90 9.45 -14.59 -14.64
C PRO A 90 8.88 -14.42 -16.05
N SER A 91 7.82 -15.14 -16.43
CA SER A 91 7.14 -14.98 -17.72
C SER A 91 6.08 -13.87 -17.73
N MET A 92 5.77 -13.30 -16.56
CA MET A 92 4.73 -12.29 -16.36
C MET A 92 5.34 -10.92 -16.05
N ASN A 93 4.56 -9.84 -16.23
CA ASN A 93 4.95 -8.50 -15.83
C ASN A 93 3.85 -7.85 -14.97
N PRO A 94 4.14 -7.39 -13.73
CA PRO A 94 5.39 -7.62 -12.99
C PRO A 94 5.58 -9.12 -12.66
N ALA A 95 6.82 -9.60 -12.68
CA ALA A 95 7.13 -11.02 -12.44
C ALA A 95 6.85 -11.39 -10.99
N ASN A 96 7.16 -10.50 -10.07
CA ASN A 96 6.91 -10.64 -8.65
C ASN A 96 5.90 -9.58 -8.18
N ALA A 97 4.86 -10.03 -7.49
CA ALA A 97 3.87 -9.14 -6.88
C ALA A 97 3.22 -9.82 -5.67
N VAL A 98 2.87 -9.04 -4.66
CA VAL A 98 2.01 -9.45 -3.55
C VAL A 98 1.07 -8.31 -3.21
N GLY A 99 -0.20 -8.64 -2.98
CA GLY A 99 -1.21 -7.74 -2.45
C GLY A 99 -1.87 -8.36 -1.23
N ALA A 100 -2.08 -7.56 -0.20
CA ALA A 100 -2.76 -7.98 1.02
C ALA A 100 -3.71 -6.88 1.51
N TRP A 101 -4.68 -7.26 2.33
CA TRP A 101 -5.61 -6.32 2.96
C TRP A 101 -5.81 -6.64 4.43
N HIS A 102 -6.11 -5.61 5.21
CA HIS A 102 -6.43 -5.77 6.62
C HIS A 102 -7.93 -6.07 6.79
N PRO A 103 -8.31 -7.17 7.48
CA PRO A 103 -9.67 -7.72 7.44
C PRO A 103 -10.74 -6.82 8.08
N GLU A 104 -10.36 -5.96 9.02
CA GLU A 104 -11.29 -5.11 9.78
C GLU A 104 -11.40 -3.71 9.17
N ASP A 105 -10.28 -3.02 9.04
CA ASP A 105 -10.25 -1.64 8.56
C ASP A 105 -10.17 -1.49 7.03
N HIS A 106 -9.98 -2.58 6.29
CA HIS A 106 -9.89 -2.61 4.82
C HIS A 106 -8.75 -1.82 4.11
N PRO A 107 -7.65 -1.32 4.72
CA PRO A 107 -6.53 -0.85 3.93
C PRO A 107 -5.88 -1.99 3.12
N THR A 108 -5.28 -1.63 1.99
CA THR A 108 -4.54 -2.55 1.12
C THR A 108 -3.07 -2.18 1.07
N ILE A 109 -2.21 -3.20 1.06
CA ILE A 109 -0.76 -3.08 0.94
C ILE A 109 -0.30 -3.91 -0.24
N THR A 110 0.52 -3.32 -1.12
CA THR A 110 1.05 -3.98 -2.32
C THR A 110 2.55 -3.81 -2.42
N ALA A 111 3.25 -4.86 -2.85
CA ALA A 111 4.64 -4.80 -3.28
C ALA A 111 4.80 -5.52 -4.62
N GLU A 112 5.41 -4.88 -5.60
CA GLU A 112 5.63 -5.45 -6.93
C GLU A 112 6.93 -4.98 -7.58
N ASP A 113 7.41 -5.71 -8.58
CA ASP A 113 8.57 -5.26 -9.37
C ASP A 113 8.32 -3.88 -10.00
N SER A 114 9.33 -3.03 -9.96
CA SER A 114 9.32 -1.73 -10.64
C SER A 114 10.64 -1.48 -11.33
N GLY A 115 10.61 -1.23 -12.63
CA GLY A 115 11.83 -1.06 -13.42
C GLY A 115 12.78 -2.26 -13.33
N ASP A 116 14.07 -1.98 -13.49
CA ASP A 116 15.09 -3.02 -13.55
C ASP A 116 15.53 -3.50 -12.16
N ASP A 117 15.60 -2.60 -11.18
CA ASP A 117 16.26 -2.79 -9.88
C ASP A 117 15.48 -2.24 -8.68
N GLN A 118 14.16 -2.13 -8.79
CA GLN A 118 13.32 -1.61 -7.70
C GLN A 118 12.10 -2.51 -7.42
N LEU A 119 11.54 -2.34 -6.23
CA LEU A 119 10.16 -2.67 -5.89
C LEU A 119 9.35 -1.38 -5.78
N LEU A 120 8.12 -1.39 -6.26
CA LEU A 120 7.10 -0.40 -5.92
C LEU A 120 6.34 -0.89 -4.69
N LEU A 121 6.31 -0.06 -3.66
CA LEU A 121 5.62 -0.31 -2.39
C LEU A 121 4.45 0.66 -2.28
N ILE A 122 3.25 0.14 -2.06
CA ILE A 122 2.01 0.92 -2.02
C ILE A 122 1.25 0.60 -0.74
N ALA A 123 0.74 1.64 -0.09
CA ALA A 123 -0.21 1.53 1.00
C ALA A 123 -1.41 2.43 0.68
N ASP A 124 -2.59 1.82 0.58
CA ASP A 124 -3.84 2.49 0.30
C ASP A 124 -4.80 2.36 1.48
N THR A 125 -5.51 3.43 1.79
CA THR A 125 -6.61 3.39 2.76
C THR A 125 -7.95 3.34 2.04
N PRO A 126 -8.99 2.77 2.66
CA PRO A 126 -10.35 3.05 2.22
C PRO A 126 -10.68 4.54 2.45
N CYS A 127 -11.93 4.91 2.16
CA CYS A 127 -12.47 6.20 2.55
C CYS A 127 -12.52 6.36 4.07
N LEU A 128 -11.64 7.20 4.60
CA LEU A 128 -11.51 7.52 6.02
C LEU A 128 -12.30 8.79 6.34
N LEU A 129 -13.10 8.74 7.40
CA LEU A 129 -13.73 9.91 7.98
C LEU A 129 -12.75 10.59 8.97
N PRO A 130 -12.57 11.93 8.90
CA PRO A 130 -11.75 12.64 9.86
C PRO A 130 -12.28 12.50 11.30
N PRO A 131 -11.41 12.54 12.33
CA PRO A 131 -11.85 12.45 13.71
C PRO A 131 -12.83 13.57 14.10
N GLY A 132 -13.91 13.21 14.80
CA GLY A 132 -14.90 14.18 15.29
C GLY A 132 -15.88 14.71 14.25
N VAL A 133 -15.84 14.20 13.01
CA VAL A 133 -16.82 14.51 11.98
C VAL A 133 -17.90 13.44 11.95
N GLU A 134 -19.17 13.87 11.79
CA GLU A 134 -20.28 12.95 11.55
C GLU A 134 -20.40 12.65 10.05
N GLN A 135 -20.59 11.38 9.71
CA GLN A 135 -20.68 10.96 8.33
C GLN A 135 -21.96 11.48 7.67
N GLN A 136 -21.81 12.21 6.56
CA GLN A 136 -22.94 12.58 5.70
C GLN A 136 -23.53 11.34 5.00
N GLN A 137 -24.85 11.21 5.04
CA GLN A 137 -25.60 10.22 4.26
C GLN A 137 -25.90 10.81 2.88
N LEU A 138 -25.55 10.07 1.82
CA LEU A 138 -25.81 10.42 0.42
C LEU A 138 -26.90 9.49 -0.14
#